data_AF-A0A3S1IXU0-F1
#
_entry.id   AF-A0A3S1IXU0-F1
#
_cell.length_a   1.000
_cell.length_b   1.000
_cell.length_c   1.000
_cell.angle_alpha   90.00
_cell.angle_beta   90.00
_cell.angle_gamma   90.00
#
_symmetry.space_group_name_H-M   'P 1'
#
loop_
_entity.id
_entity.type
_entity.pdbx_description
1 polymer ?
#
loop_
_entity_poly.entity_id
_entity_poly.type
_entity_poly.pdbx_seq_one_letter_code
_entity_poly.pdbx_strand_id
1 'polypeptide(L)' 'MSDSDFFNQALDALYKAAIASANFIESALTSKDTDFSPADKERLKVALSVLEITWSDEEDDEDDNSDEYNGAF' A
#
# COMPACT_ATOMS: atom_id res chain seq x y z
N MET A 1 -13.00 -20.68 -18.08
CA MET A 1 -12.67 -20.07 -16.77
C MET A 1 -13.78 -20.44 -15.82
N SER A 2 -13.44 -20.84 -14.61
CA SER A 2 -14.43 -21.00 -13.54
C SER A 2 -14.83 -19.63 -12.98
N ASP A 3 -16.00 -19.53 -12.35
CA ASP A 3 -16.43 -18.30 -11.67
C ASP A 3 -15.43 -17.89 -10.56
N SER A 4 -14.76 -18.86 -9.96
CA SER A 4 -13.66 -18.64 -9.00
C SER A 4 -12.45 -17.94 -9.63
N ASP A 5 -12.07 -18.34 -10.85
CA ASP A 5 -10.92 -17.72 -11.53
C ASP A 5 -11.21 -16.26 -11.89
N PHE A 6 -12.46 -15.97 -12.26
CA PHE A 6 -12.89 -14.61 -12.56
C PHE A 6 -12.98 -13.75 -11.31
N PHE A 7 -13.52 -14.29 -10.21
CA PHE A 7 -13.53 -13.61 -8.91
C PHE A 7 -12.11 -13.25 -8.45
N ASN A 8 -11.17 -14.19 -8.51
CA ASN A 8 -9.78 -13.95 -8.11
C ASN A 8 -9.09 -12.90 -8.98
N GLN A 9 -9.34 -12.90 -10.30
CA GLN A 9 -8.83 -11.84 -11.19
C GLN A 9 -9.42 -10.47 -10.85
N ALA A 10 -10.70 -10.39 -10.51
CA ALA A 10 -11.34 -9.15 -10.10
C ALA A 10 -10.78 -8.64 -8.76
N LEU A 11 -10.53 -9.54 -7.81
CA LEU A 11 -9.95 -9.21 -6.52
C LEU A 11 -8.50 -8.71 -6.66
N ASP A 12 -7.67 -9.40 -7.46
CA ASP A 12 -6.30 -8.98 -7.78
C ASP A 12 -6.25 -7.61 -8.47
N ALA A 13 -7.16 -7.36 -9.42
CA ALA A 13 -7.26 -6.06 -10.08
C ALA A 13 -7.61 -4.94 -9.08
N LEU A 14 -8.51 -5.22 -8.13
CA LEU A 14 -8.91 -4.26 -7.10
C LEU A 14 -7.77 -3.98 -6.12
N TYR A 15 -7.04 -5.01 -5.68
CA TYR A 15 -5.84 -4.88 -4.85
C TYR A 15 -4.77 -4.00 -5.52
N LYS A 16 -4.45 -4.26 -6.79
CA LYS A 16 -3.50 -3.44 -7.56
C LYS A 16 -3.94 -1.99 -7.69
N ALA A 17 -5.23 -1.76 -7.91
CA ALA A 17 -5.79 -0.40 -7.97
C ALA A 17 -5.70 0.32 -6.62
N ALA A 18 -5.91 -0.40 -5.51
CA ALA A 18 -5.78 0.16 -4.17
C ALA A 18 -4.34 0.58 -3.87
N ILE A 19 -3.35 -0.27 -4.15
CA ILE A 19 -1.92 0.05 -3.99
C ILE A 19 -1.53 1.27 -4.83
N ALA A 20 -1.93 1.29 -6.11
CA ALA A 20 -1.63 2.42 -6.97
C ALA A 20 -2.24 3.74 -6.45
N SER A 21 -3.44 3.65 -5.88
CA SER A 21 -4.13 4.80 -5.28
C SER A 21 -3.43 5.29 -4.01
N ALA A 22 -3.01 4.37 -3.12
CA ALA A 22 -2.27 4.69 -1.90
C ALA A 22 -0.96 5.42 -2.23
N ASN A 23 -0.15 4.86 -3.13
CA ASN A 23 1.12 5.46 -3.59
C ASN A 23 0.93 6.87 -4.18
N PHE A 24 -0.15 7.07 -4.93
CA PHE A 24 -0.48 8.39 -5.49
C PHE A 24 -0.82 9.40 -4.39
N ILE A 25 -1.64 9.00 -3.41
CA ILE A 25 -2.03 9.85 -2.30
C ILE A 25 -0.81 10.21 -1.44
N GLU A 26 0.06 9.26 -1.12
CA GLU A 26 1.33 9.51 -0.42
C GLU A 26 2.20 10.52 -1.15
N SER A 27 2.39 10.34 -2.46
CA SER A 27 3.14 11.26 -3.30
C SER A 27 2.53 12.66 -3.27
N ALA A 28 1.20 12.76 -3.31
CA ALA A 28 0.48 14.02 -3.28
C ALA A 28 0.60 14.73 -1.91
N LEU A 29 0.63 13.96 -0.81
CA LEU A 29 0.79 14.46 0.56
C LEU A 29 2.23 14.91 0.87
N THR A 30 3.22 14.26 0.27
CA THR A 30 4.66 14.54 0.47
C THR A 30 5.22 15.57 -0.51
N SER A 31 4.54 15.78 -1.64
CA SER A 31 4.90 16.81 -2.61
C SER A 31 4.77 18.21 -2.02
N LYS A 32 5.78 19.05 -2.28
CA LYS A 32 5.76 20.48 -1.95
C LYS A 32 5.01 21.32 -2.97
N ASP A 33 4.68 20.73 -4.12
CA ASP A 33 4.01 21.40 -5.23
C ASP A 33 2.47 21.32 -5.13
N THR A 34 1.94 20.68 -4.09
CA THR A 34 0.49 20.59 -3.87
C THR A 34 -0.01 21.72 -2.96
N ASP A 35 -0.90 22.55 -3.49
CA ASP A 35 -1.57 23.64 -2.76
C ASP A 35 -2.88 23.17 -2.10
N PHE A 36 -2.85 22.00 -1.47
CA PHE A 36 -4.03 21.47 -0.78
C PHE A 36 -4.30 22.23 0.52
N SER A 37 -5.58 22.52 0.77
CA SER A 37 -6.00 23.04 2.05
C SER A 37 -5.72 22.02 3.18
N PRO A 38 -5.61 22.46 4.44
CA PRO A 38 -5.45 21.55 5.57
C PRO A 38 -6.54 20.47 5.65
N ALA A 39 -7.80 20.83 5.34
CA ALA A 39 -8.93 19.91 5.33
C ALA A 39 -8.82 18.85 4.22
N ASP A 40 -8.28 19.22 3.05
CA ASP A 40 -8.08 18.26 1.96
C ASP A 40 -6.95 17.29 2.26
N LYS A 41 -5.87 17.78 2.89
CA LYS A 41 -4.78 16.92 3.39
C LYS A 41 -5.28 15.93 4.43
N GLU A 42 -6.17 16.35 5.32
CA GLU A 42 -6.78 15.46 6.33
C GLU A 42 -7.64 14.37 5.67
N ARG A 43 -8.47 14.73 4.69
CA ARG A 43 -9.26 13.75 3.90
C ARG A 43 -8.38 12.75 3.17
N LEU A 44 -7.30 13.21 2.56
CA LEU A 44 -6.34 12.35 1.87
C LEU A 44 -5.64 11.39 2.85
N LYS A 45 -5.28 11.86 4.05
CA LYS A 45 -4.73 10.97 5.10
C LYS A 45 -5.73 9.90 5.53
N VAL A 46 -7.00 10.26 5.73
CA VAL A 46 -8.03 9.26 6.06
C VAL A 46 -8.21 8.26 4.93
N ALA A 47 -8.24 8.73 3.67
CA ALA A 47 -8.35 7.85 2.51
C ALA A 47 -7.16 6.89 2.40
N LEU A 48 -5.94 7.37 2.64
CA LEU A 48 -4.73 6.55 2.69
C LEU A 48 -4.83 5.48 3.77
N SER A 49 -5.16 5.85 5.02
CA SER A 49 -5.30 4.88 6.11
C SER A 49 -6.37 3.83 5.85
N VAL A 50 -7.48 4.19 5.19
CA VAL A 50 -8.51 3.20 4.81
C VAL A 50 -7.97 2.22 3.76
N LEU A 51 -7.23 2.72 2.76
CA LEU A 51 -6.62 1.86 1.74
C LEU A 51 -5.59 0.92 2.37
N GLU A 52 -4.71 1.43 3.23
CA GLU A 52 -3.74 0.64 3.98
C GLU A 52 -4.46 -0.41 4.83
N ILE A 53 -5.43 -0.06 5.69
CA ILE A 53 -6.10 -1.07 6.53
C ILE A 53 -6.84 -2.13 5.71
N THR A 54 -7.44 -1.74 4.58
CA THR A 54 -8.26 -2.65 3.78
C THR A 54 -7.43 -3.59 2.92
N TRP A 55 -6.24 -3.15 2.50
CA TRP A 55 -5.42 -3.84 1.50
C TRP A 55 -3.97 -4.09 1.94
N SER A 56 -3.62 -3.80 3.20
CA SER A 56 -2.38 -4.31 3.80
C SER A 56 -2.52 -5.81 3.87
N ASP A 57 -1.70 -6.51 3.13
CA ASP A 57 -1.45 -7.91 3.44
C ASP A 57 -0.92 -7.95 4.88
N GLU A 58 -1.66 -8.59 5.79
CA GLU A 58 -1.13 -8.99 7.11
C GLU A 58 -0.11 -10.15 6.97
N GLU A 59 0.32 -10.49 5.75
CA GLU A 59 1.23 -11.60 5.43
C GLU A 59 2.48 -11.09 4.68
N ASP A 60 3.50 -10.64 5.41
CA ASP A 60 4.89 -11.15 5.35
C ASP A 60 5.85 -10.22 6.15
N ASP A 61 5.73 -10.26 7.48
CA ASP A 61 6.86 -10.03 8.39
C ASP A 61 7.66 -11.35 8.54
N GLU A 62 7.90 -12.08 7.45
CA GLU A 62 9.05 -12.99 7.38
C GLU A 62 10.28 -12.17 7.00
N ASP A 63 10.71 -11.36 7.98
CA ASP A 63 12.06 -10.85 8.11
C ASP A 63 12.99 -12.09 8.12
N ASP A 64 13.43 -12.49 6.92
CA ASP A 64 14.47 -13.51 6.72
C ASP A 64 15.71 -13.01 7.47
N ASN A 65 15.85 -13.53 8.68
CA ASN A 65 17.03 -13.46 9.52
C ASN A 65 18.20 -14.14 8.78
N SER A 66 18.76 -13.46 7.79
CA SER A 66 20.08 -13.75 7.28
C SER A 66 21.00 -12.55 7.54
N ASP A 67 21.08 -12.15 8.81
CA ASP A 67 22.31 -11.56 9.32
C ASP A 67 23.40 -12.65 9.26
N GLU A 68 24.00 -12.77 8.08
CA GLU A 68 25.25 -13.49 7.86
C GLU A 68 26.32 -12.80 8.72
N TYR A 69 26.46 -13.30 9.95
CA TYR A 69 27.50 -12.93 10.89
C TYR A 69 28.86 -13.32 10.30
N ASN A 70 29.43 -12.46 9.46
CA ASN A 70 30.83 -12.54 9.03
C ASN A 70 31.72 -12.11 10.21
N GLY A 71 31.85 -13.00 11.18
CA GLY A 71 32.84 -12.92 12.25
C GLY A 71 34.24 -13.04 11.66
N ALA A 72 34.88 -11.91 11.40
CA ALA A 72 36.31 -11.82 11.20
C ALA A 72 37.01 -11.80 12.57
N PHE A 73 37.64 -12.91 12.95
CA PHE A 73 38.81 -12.95 13.84
C PHE A 73 39.66 -14.18 13.52
#